data_AF-A0A640W9M3-F1
#
_entry.id   AF-A0A640W9M3-F1
#
_cell.length_a   1.000
_cell.length_b   1.000
_cell.length_c   1.000
_cell.angle_alpha   90.00
_cell.angle_beta   90.00
_cell.angle_gamma   90.00
#
_symmetry.space_group_name_H-M   'P 1'
#
loop_
_entity.id
_entity.type
_entity.pdbx_description
1 polymer ?
#
loop_
_entity_poly.entity_id
_entity_poly.type
_entity_poly.pdbx_seq_one_letter_code
_entity_poly.pdbx_strand_id
1 'polypeptide(L)'
;MNGSLPWIVFVFGGATIIVIGFIQVIVGAILAPMIIAKADKALGVLMPTDEQFFQGLPISFNRLASYGRIILLRNTGWYRRHVFHGRSDRERAVRDAPRWLKNVAVGVYAGSHFACAVTIVWAGFLFLLD
;
A
#
# COMPACT_ATOMS: atom_id res chain seq x y z
N MET A 1 -22.37 -27.80 -6.19
CA MET A 1 -21.67 -26.75 -6.97
C MET A 1 -20.15 -26.93 -7.01
N ASN A 2 -19.56 -27.79 -6.18
CA ASN A 2 -18.10 -27.91 -5.95
C ASN A 2 -17.25 -28.53 -7.08
N GLY A 3 -17.75 -28.55 -8.31
CA GLY A 3 -17.03 -29.11 -9.47
C GLY A 3 -17.37 -28.45 -10.81
N SER A 4 -18.15 -27.36 -10.80
CA SER A 4 -18.43 -26.62 -12.02
C SER A 4 -17.20 -25.81 -12.43
N LEU A 5 -17.02 -25.58 -13.73
CA LEU A 5 -15.92 -24.77 -14.25
C LEU A 5 -15.85 -23.37 -13.60
N PRO A 6 -16.97 -22.64 -13.38
CA PRO A 6 -16.94 -21.36 -12.66
C PRO A 6 -16.42 -21.48 -11.23
N TRP A 7 -16.75 -22.57 -10.52
CA TRP A 7 -16.28 -22.81 -9.16
C TRP A 7 -14.77 -23.03 -9.10
N ILE A 8 -14.24 -23.84 -10.03
CA ILE A 8 -12.80 -24.09 -10.14
C ILE A 8 -12.05 -22.78 -10.45
N VAL A 9 -12.51 -22.01 -11.44
CA VAL A 9 -11.90 -20.72 -11.78
C VAL A 9 -11.94 -19.75 -10.60
N PHE A 10 -13.04 -19.71 -9.85
CA PHE A 10 -13.17 -18.87 -8.66
C PHE A 10 -12.17 -19.23 -7.57
N VAL A 11 -12.06 -20.52 -7.22
CA VAL A 11 -11.14 -21.00 -6.17
C VAL A 11 -9.68 -20.77 -6.55
N PHE A 12 -9.26 -21.19 -7.76
CA PHE A 12 -7.88 -21.04 -8.20
C PHE A 12 -7.51 -19.57 -8.48
N GLY A 13 -8.45 -18.76 -9.00
CA GLY A 13 -8.27 -17.33 -9.18
C GLY A 13 -8.06 -16.61 -7.86
N GLY A 14 -8.92 -16.87 -6.87
CA GLY A 14 -8.78 -16.32 -5.52
C GLY A 14 -7.46 -16.71 -4.86
N ALA A 15 -7.11 -18.00 -4.88
CA ALA A 15 -5.84 -18.49 -4.32
C ALA A 15 -4.62 -17.83 -4.99
N THR A 16 -4.64 -17.65 -6.31
CA THR A 16 -3.54 -17.00 -7.04
C THR A 16 -3.36 -15.54 -6.61
N ILE A 17 -4.45 -14.78 -6.45
CA ILE A 17 -4.38 -13.39 -6.00
C ILE A 17 -3.83 -13.31 -4.57
N ILE A 18 -4.23 -14.22 -3.68
CA ILE A 18 -3.72 -14.29 -2.31
C ILE A 18 -2.20 -14.53 -2.32
N VAL A 19 -1.72 -15.50 -3.11
CA VAL A 19 -0.29 -15.80 -3.23
C VAL A 19 0.49 -14.59 -3.75
N ILE A 20 0.00 -13.92 -4.80
CA ILE A 20 0.65 -12.72 -5.34
C ILE A 20 0.68 -11.60 -4.29
N GLY A 21 -0.42 -11.38 -3.58
CA GLY A 21 -0.51 -10.41 -2.50
C GLY A 21 0.48 -10.68 -1.37
N PHE A 22 0.60 -11.95 -0.97
CA PHE A 22 1.54 -12.39 0.06
C PHE A 22 2.99 -12.16 -0.35
N ILE A 23 3.35 -12.48 -1.61
CA ILE A 23 4.68 -12.19 -2.17
C ILE A 23 4.96 -10.69 -2.15
N GLN A 24 3.98 -9.85 -2.53
CA GLN A 24 4.14 -8.39 -2.48
C GLN A 24 4.38 -7.88 -1.05
N VAL A 25 3.69 -8.43 -0.04
CA VAL A 25 3.91 -8.07 1.36
C VAL A 25 5.31 -8.46 1.81
N ILE A 26 5.79 -9.66 1.47
CA ILE A 26 7.16 -10.10 1.79
C ILE A 26 8.19 -9.17 1.16
N VAL A 27 8.06 -8.90 -0.15
CA VAL A 27 8.97 -8.01 -0.88
C VAL A 27 8.94 -6.62 -0.25
N GLY A 28 7.76 -6.09 0.07
CA GLY A 28 7.62 -4.81 0.74
C GLY A 28 8.24 -4.79 2.13
N ALA A 29 8.10 -5.84 2.92
CA ALA A 29 8.69 -5.96 4.26
C ALA A 29 10.22 -6.00 4.21
N ILE A 30 10.80 -6.63 3.20
CA ILE A 30 12.26 -6.64 2.98
C ILE A 30 12.74 -5.27 2.50
N LEU A 31 12.05 -4.67 1.52
CA LEU A 31 12.47 -3.39 0.94
C LEU A 31 12.29 -2.22 1.89
N ALA A 32 11.26 -2.24 2.75
CA ALA A 32 10.93 -1.14 3.65
C ALA A 32 12.11 -0.66 4.50
N PRO A 33 12.78 -1.48 5.33
CA PRO A 33 13.92 -1.03 6.13
C PRO A 33 15.10 -0.55 5.27
N MET A 34 15.29 -1.11 4.06
CA MET A 34 16.40 -0.73 3.19
C MET A 34 16.22 0.66 2.55
N ILE A 35 14.98 1.07 2.28
CA ILE A 35 14.68 2.29 1.53
C ILE A 35 14.03 3.38 2.38
N ILE A 36 13.57 3.07 3.60
CA ILE A 36 12.81 4.01 4.43
C ILE A 36 13.60 5.28 4.72
N ALA A 37 14.91 5.21 4.96
CA ALA A 37 15.72 6.41 5.18
C ALA A 37 15.73 7.36 3.96
N LYS A 38 15.71 6.81 2.73
CA LYS A 38 15.58 7.60 1.51
C LYS A 38 14.15 8.14 1.34
N ALA A 39 13.16 7.34 1.73
CA ALA A 39 11.76 7.76 1.73
C ALA A 39 11.52 8.90 2.71
N ASP A 40 11.97 8.79 3.96
CA ASP A 40 11.83 9.78 5.01
C ASP A 40 12.50 11.10 4.61
N LYS A 41 13.69 11.05 3.98
CA LYS A 41 14.36 12.25 3.48
C LYS A 41 13.56 12.97 2.37
N ALA A 42 12.92 12.22 1.47
CA ALA A 42 12.22 12.79 0.32
C ALA A 42 10.75 13.14 0.60
N LEU A 43 10.10 12.38 1.47
CA LEU A 43 8.65 12.37 1.68
C LEU A 43 8.26 12.58 3.14
N GLY A 44 9.22 12.73 4.07
CA GLY A 44 8.97 12.88 5.51
C GLY A 44 8.00 14.00 5.86
N VAL A 45 7.98 15.09 5.07
CA VAL A 45 7.04 16.22 5.22
C VAL A 45 5.55 15.83 5.06
N LEU A 46 5.28 14.67 4.48
CA LEU A 46 3.94 14.11 4.34
C LEU A 46 3.41 13.54 5.66
N MET A 47 4.29 13.16 6.59
CA MET A 47 3.90 12.64 7.91
C MET A 47 3.83 13.77 8.95
N PRO A 48 3.06 13.56 10.04
CA PRO A 48 3.11 14.42 11.22
C PRO A 48 4.53 14.49 11.82
N THR A 49 4.89 15.63 12.39
CA THR A 49 6.23 15.91 12.97
C THR A 49 6.54 15.12 14.24
N ASP A 50 5.53 14.50 14.85
CA ASP A 50 5.56 13.73 16.08
C ASP A 50 5.85 12.23 15.88
N GLU A 51 5.94 11.75 14.63
CA GLU A 51 6.30 10.37 14.37
C GLU A 51 7.79 10.10 14.59
N GLN A 52 8.11 9.20 15.54
CA GLN A 52 9.46 8.67 15.70
C GLN A 52 9.83 7.85 14.46
N PHE A 53 10.89 8.27 13.74
CA PHE A 53 11.39 7.60 12.53
C PHE A 53 12.15 6.29 12.82
N PHE A 54 11.56 5.39 13.60
CA PHE A 54 12.10 4.06 13.85
C PHE A 54 12.17 3.28 12.51
N GLN A 55 13.33 2.69 12.22
CA GLN A 55 13.60 2.06 10.91
C GLN A 55 13.29 0.56 10.88
N GLY A 56 12.95 -0.04 12.03
CA GLY A 56 12.61 -1.46 12.13
C GLY A 56 11.21 -1.79 11.60
N LEU A 57 11.03 -3.06 11.25
CA LEU A 57 9.70 -3.63 11.04
C LEU A 57 8.93 -3.70 12.37
N PRO A 58 7.60 -3.57 12.36
CA PRO A 58 6.71 -3.34 11.21
C PRO A 58 6.56 -1.85 10.81
N ILE A 59 7.20 -0.93 11.56
CA ILE A 59 6.96 0.51 11.47
C ILE A 59 7.42 1.08 10.12
N SER A 60 8.59 0.68 9.62
CA SER A 60 9.09 1.12 8.31
C SER A 60 8.18 0.72 7.14
N PHE A 61 7.58 -0.48 7.21
CA PHE A 61 6.61 -0.94 6.21
C PHE A 61 5.35 -0.08 6.23
N ASN A 62 4.76 0.14 7.41
CA ASN A 62 3.55 0.94 7.54
C ASN A 62 3.77 2.40 7.09
N ARG A 63 4.93 2.98 7.42
CA ARG A 63 5.28 4.33 7.00
C ARG A 63 5.46 4.43 5.48
N LEU A 64 6.14 3.46 4.88
CA LEU A 64 6.28 3.39 3.43
C LEU A 64 4.91 3.24 2.72
N ALA A 65 4.03 2.41 3.27
CA ALA A 65 2.65 2.28 2.79
C ALA A 65 1.87 3.60 2.96
N SER A 66 2.09 4.33 4.05
CA SER A 66 1.46 5.63 4.30
C SER A 66 1.89 6.69 3.29
N TYR A 67 3.18 6.74 2.93
CA TYR A 67 3.66 7.55 1.81
C TYR A 67 2.95 7.17 0.50
N GLY A 68 2.88 5.88 0.21
CA GLY A 68 2.19 5.36 -0.97
C GLY A 68 0.73 5.79 -1.03
N ARG A 69 0.00 5.68 0.09
CA ARG A 69 -1.38 6.12 0.24
C ARG A 69 -1.55 7.60 -0.07
N ILE A 70 -0.73 8.45 0.55
CA ILE A 70 -0.80 9.91 0.37
C ILE A 70 -0.51 10.29 -1.08
N ILE A 71 0.49 9.65 -1.71
CA ILE A 71 0.83 9.88 -3.12
C ILE A 71 -0.31 9.44 -4.04
N LEU A 72 -0.82 8.21 -3.87
CA LEU A 72 -1.85 7.63 -4.73
C LEU A 72 -3.16 8.43 -4.64
N LEU A 73 -3.55 8.82 -3.43
CA LEU A 73 -4.83 9.47 -3.16
C LEU A 73 -4.74 11.01 -3.21
N ARG A 74 -3.59 11.60 -3.57
CA ARG A 74 -3.37 13.06 -3.54
C ARG A 74 -4.44 13.90 -4.23
N ASN A 75 -5.01 13.37 -5.30
CA ASN A 75 -6.01 14.06 -6.13
C ASN A 75 -7.45 13.80 -5.68
N THR A 76 -7.66 12.94 -4.68
CA THR A 76 -8.99 12.72 -4.12
C THR A 76 -9.41 13.95 -3.30
N GLY A 77 -10.70 14.24 -3.30
CA GLY A 77 -11.23 15.46 -2.68
C GLY A 77 -10.91 15.58 -1.18
N TRP A 78 -10.75 14.48 -0.46
CA TRP A 78 -10.35 14.51 0.95
C TRP A 78 -8.87 14.86 1.13
N TYR A 79 -7.96 14.17 0.43
CA TYR A 79 -6.51 14.41 0.54
C TYR A 79 -6.11 15.79 0.00
N ARG A 80 -6.70 16.20 -1.13
CA ARG A 80 -6.45 17.53 -1.69
C ARG A 80 -6.81 18.62 -0.67
N ARG A 81 -7.93 18.49 0.04
CA ARG A 81 -8.42 19.47 1.02
C ARG A 81 -7.67 19.43 2.36
N HIS A 82 -7.36 18.25 2.89
CA HIS A 82 -6.85 18.12 4.26
C HIS A 82 -5.33 17.90 4.34
N VAL A 83 -4.72 17.35 3.29
CA VAL A 83 -3.28 17.01 3.30
C VAL A 83 -2.47 18.01 2.49
N PHE A 84 -2.97 18.45 1.33
CA PHE A 84 -2.21 19.30 0.38
C PHE A 84 -2.64 20.78 0.36
N HIS A 85 -3.88 21.11 0.74
CA HIS A 85 -4.36 22.49 0.69
C HIS A 85 -3.49 23.43 1.55
N GLY A 86 -2.97 24.49 0.92
CA GLY A 86 -2.07 25.45 1.58
C GLY A 86 -0.67 24.92 1.90
N ARG A 87 -0.32 23.69 1.48
CA ARG A 87 0.95 23.01 1.80
C ARG A 87 1.78 22.72 0.55
N SER A 88 2.37 23.79 -0.01
CA SER A 88 3.20 23.72 -1.22
C SER A 88 4.50 22.90 -1.05
N ASP A 89 4.98 22.77 0.19
CA ASP A 89 6.06 21.88 0.61
C ASP A 89 5.76 20.41 0.32
N ARG A 90 4.53 19.96 0.61
CA ARG A 90 4.08 18.58 0.38
C ARG A 90 3.90 18.27 -1.11
N GLU A 91 3.35 19.22 -1.86
CA GLU A 91 3.23 19.07 -3.32
C GLU A 91 4.61 18.98 -3.98
N ARG A 92 5.55 19.82 -3.53
CA ARG A 92 6.95 19.80 -3.99
C ARG A 92 7.64 18.48 -3.65
N ALA A 93 7.49 17.98 -2.43
CA ALA A 93 8.06 16.69 -2.03
C ALA A 93 7.58 15.53 -2.92
N VAL A 94 6.27 15.46 -3.22
CA VAL A 94 5.74 14.43 -4.12
C VAL A 94 6.22 14.61 -5.56
N ARG A 95 6.33 15.85 -6.04
CA ARG A 95 6.79 16.12 -7.41
C ARG A 95 8.27 15.74 -7.57
N ASP A 96 9.10 16.19 -6.65
CA ASP A 96 10.57 16.15 -6.76
C ASP A 96 11.15 14.80 -6.29
N ALA A 97 10.39 14.00 -5.53
CA ALA A 97 10.80 12.66 -5.15
C ALA A 97 11.10 11.76 -6.36
N PRO A 98 12.14 10.89 -6.29
CA PRO A 98 12.46 9.95 -7.36
C PRO A 98 11.27 9.09 -7.78
N ARG A 99 11.08 8.90 -9.09
CA ARG A 99 9.94 8.12 -9.63
C ARG A 99 9.91 6.70 -9.09
N TRP A 100 11.06 6.02 -9.02
CA TRP A 100 11.15 4.65 -8.51
C TRP A 100 10.68 4.56 -7.05
N LEU A 101 11.03 5.54 -6.22
CA LEU A 101 10.66 5.57 -4.80
C LEU A 101 9.15 5.73 -4.63
N LYS A 102 8.54 6.61 -5.43
CA LYS A 102 7.08 6.78 -5.47
C LYS A 102 6.38 5.49 -5.90
N ASN A 103 6.87 4.84 -6.95
CA ASN A 103 6.29 3.60 -7.44
C ASN A 103 6.38 2.48 -6.41
N VAL A 104 7.51 2.36 -5.70
CA VAL A 104 7.66 1.37 -4.63
C VAL A 104 6.71 1.67 -3.47
N ALA A 105 6.65 2.92 -2.99
CA ALA A 105 5.74 3.30 -1.90
C ALA A 105 4.27 3.04 -2.27
N VAL A 106 3.85 3.48 -3.45
CA VAL A 106 2.50 3.25 -3.98
C VAL A 106 2.24 1.75 -4.17
N GLY A 107 3.21 0.99 -4.68
CA GLY A 107 3.10 -0.45 -4.87
C GLY A 107 2.94 -1.21 -3.55
N VAL A 108 3.68 -0.84 -2.51
CA VAL A 108 3.54 -1.41 -1.17
C VAL A 108 2.14 -1.15 -0.60
N TYR A 109 1.62 0.08 -0.74
CA TYR A 109 0.26 0.42 -0.33
C TYR A 109 -0.81 -0.32 -1.13
N ALA A 110 -0.79 -0.17 -2.45
CA ALA A 110 -1.79 -0.71 -3.35
C ALA A 110 -1.81 -2.24 -3.32
N GLY A 111 -0.64 -2.88 -3.36
CA GLY A 111 -0.52 -4.34 -3.30
C GLY A 111 -1.08 -4.91 -2.00
N SER A 112 -0.66 -4.37 -0.85
CA SER A 112 -1.13 -4.85 0.46
C SER A 112 -2.63 -4.65 0.66
N HIS A 113 -3.18 -3.49 0.28
CA HIS A 113 -4.60 -3.19 0.47
C HIS A 113 -5.48 -3.90 -0.55
N PHE A 114 -5.03 -4.06 -1.80
CA PHE A 114 -5.75 -4.84 -2.81
C PHE A 114 -5.83 -6.32 -2.40
N ALA A 115 -4.71 -6.90 -1.98
CA ALA A 115 -4.67 -8.28 -1.49
C ALA A 115 -5.62 -8.48 -0.30
N CYS A 116 -5.59 -7.56 0.68
CA CYS A 116 -6.49 -7.59 1.82
C CYS A 116 -7.96 -7.51 1.40
N ALA A 117 -8.32 -6.55 0.55
CA ALA A 117 -9.70 -6.38 0.07
C ALA A 117 -10.22 -7.61 -0.69
N VAL A 118 -9.43 -8.16 -1.61
CA VAL A 118 -9.79 -9.38 -2.35
C VAL A 118 -9.94 -10.57 -1.41
N THR A 119 -9.04 -10.70 -0.43
CA THR A 119 -9.10 -11.80 0.55
C THR A 119 -10.38 -11.72 1.38
N ILE A 120 -10.78 -10.54 1.84
CA ILE A 120 -12.02 -10.34 2.61
C ILE A 120 -13.24 -10.71 1.76
N VAL A 121 -13.32 -10.23 0.52
CA VAL A 121 -14.44 -10.53 -0.38
C VAL A 121 -14.51 -12.02 -0.68
N TRP A 122 -13.36 -12.64 -0.97
CA TRP A 122 -13.28 -14.06 -1.27
C TRP A 122 -13.66 -14.94 -0.07
N ALA A 123 -13.12 -14.65 1.11
CA ALA A 123 -13.45 -15.37 2.35
C ALA A 123 -14.93 -15.20 2.73
N GLY A 124 -15.48 -13.99 2.58
CA GLY A 124 -16.91 -13.74 2.81
C GLY A 124 -17.80 -14.53 1.85
N PHE A 125 -17.41 -14.64 0.57
CA PHE A 125 -18.14 -15.45 -0.39
C PHE A 125 -18.08 -16.94 -0.08
N LEU A 126 -16.92 -17.47 0.33
CA LEU A 126 -16.80 -18.86 0.78
C LEU A 126 -17.70 -19.13 1.98
N PHE A 127 -17.71 -18.25 2.97
CA PHE A 127 -18.57 -18.37 4.15
C PHE A 127 -20.07 -18.37 3.82
N LEU A 128 -20.49 -17.67 2.75
CA LEU A 128 -21.88 -17.66 2.30
C LEU A 128 -22.27 -18.92 1.51
N LEU A 129 -21.31 -19.75 1.10
CA LEU A 129 -21.52 -20.96 0.31
C LEU A 129 -21.38 -22.26 1.13
N ASP A 130 -20.80 -22.17 2.33
CA ASP A 130 -20.84 -23.21 3.35
C ASP A 130 -22.24 -23.28 4.01
#